data_AF-A0A965NSY6-F1
#
_entry.id   AF-A0A965NSY6-F1
#
_cell.length_a   1.000
_cell.length_b   1.000
_cell.length_c   1.000
_cell.angle_alpha   90.00
_cell.angle_beta   90.00
_cell.angle_gamma   90.00
#
_symmetry.space_group_name_H-M   'P 1'
#
loop_
_entity.id
_entity.type
_entity.pdbx_description
1 polymer ?
#
loop_
_entity_poly.entity_id
_entity_poly.type
_entity_poly.pdbx_seq_one_letter_code
_entity_poly.pdbx_strand_id
1 'polypeptide(L)'
;MGQAVSNAAILQAKLWYYQRISAMVLALCVAVHLIIIYIAVQDGLTANEILGRTRGNWAFALFYEIFVLACFVHAPIGLANILRENIQNAFLNRALPLLLAALILLLGTMAVIGVVWGQP
;
A
#
# COMPACT_ATOMS: atom_id res chain seq x y z
N MET A 1 -6.45 2.52 -35.74
CA MET A 1 -5.34 3.10 -34.95
C MET A 1 -5.80 4.21 -34.01
N GLY A 2 -6.61 5.20 -34.45
CA GLY A 2 -7.05 6.32 -33.59
C GLY A 2 -7.77 5.94 -32.29
N GLN A 3 -8.69 4.96 -32.31
CA GLN A 3 -9.43 4.52 -31.11
C GLN A 3 -8.55 3.80 -30.06
N ALA A 4 -7.50 3.09 -30.50
CA ALA A 4 -6.59 2.41 -29.57
C ALA A 4 -5.70 3.42 -28.84
N VAL A 5 -5.26 4.47 -29.54
CA VAL A 5 -4.47 5.57 -28.97
C VAL A 5 -5.30 6.36 -27.95
N SER A 6 -6.58 6.65 -28.24
CA SER A 6 -7.45 7.33 -27.28
C SER A 6 -7.69 6.51 -26.01
N ASN A 7 -7.88 5.20 -26.13
CA ASN A 7 -8.09 4.31 -24.98
C ASN A 7 -6.86 4.23 -24.08
N ALA A 8 -5.66 4.16 -24.67
CA ALA A 8 -4.40 4.17 -23.92
C ALA A 8 -4.19 5.51 -23.17
N ALA A 9 -4.51 6.64 -23.81
CA ALA A 9 -4.42 7.96 -23.20
C ALA A 9 -5.39 8.12 -22.01
N ILE A 10 -6.64 7.64 -22.16
CA ILE A 10 -7.64 7.65 -21.07
C ILE A 10 -7.16 6.80 -19.90
N LEU A 11 -6.61 5.61 -20.16
CA LEU A 11 -6.08 4.74 -19.10
C LEU A 11 -4.92 5.40 -18.34
N GLN A 12 -3.98 6.00 -19.07
CA GLN A 12 -2.85 6.75 -18.47
C GLN A 12 -3.36 7.89 -17.58
N ALA A 13 -4.35 8.65 -18.04
CA ALA A 13 -4.96 9.71 -17.25
C ALA A 13 -5.62 9.19 -15.96
N LYS A 14 -6.35 8.06 -16.04
CA LYS A 14 -6.95 7.41 -14.87
C LYS A 14 -5.90 6.95 -13.86
N LEU A 15 -4.83 6.28 -14.32
CA LEU A 15 -3.75 5.82 -13.45
C LEU A 15 -3.04 6.98 -12.74
N TRP A 16 -2.81 8.08 -13.47
CA TRP A 16 -2.24 9.31 -12.88
C TRP A 16 -3.15 9.87 -11.78
N TYR A 17 -4.46 9.92 -12.01
CA TYR A 17 -5.42 10.41 -11.03
C TYR A 17 -5.49 9.51 -9.78
N TYR A 18 -5.53 8.18 -9.98
CA TYR A 18 -5.48 7.22 -8.87
C TYR A 18 -4.20 7.34 -8.06
N GLN A 19 -3.05 7.57 -8.71
CA GLN A 19 -1.78 7.76 -8.01
C GLN A 19 -1.78 9.03 -7.15
N ARG A 20 -2.41 10.12 -7.62
CA ARG A 20 -2.53 11.38 -6.86
C ARG A 20 -3.47 11.26 -5.67
N ILE A 21 -4.66 10.68 -5.85
CA ILE A 21 -5.59 10.48 -4.74
C ILE A 21 -4.98 9.57 -3.68
N SER A 22 -4.42 8.42 -4.10
CA SER A 22 -3.77 7.51 -3.16
C SER A 22 -2.60 8.17 -2.43
N ALA A 23 -1.83 9.06 -3.09
CA ALA A 23 -0.79 9.84 -2.43
C ALA A 23 -1.33 10.76 -1.33
N MET A 24 -2.46 11.44 -1.58
CA MET A 24 -3.08 12.33 -0.58
C MET A 24 -3.58 11.54 0.63
N VAL A 25 -4.19 10.37 0.41
CA VAL A 25 -4.59 9.45 1.49
C VAL A 25 -3.37 8.94 2.24
N LEU A 26 -2.33 8.49 1.54
CA LEU A 26 -1.10 7.99 2.13
C LEU A 26 -0.38 9.05 2.95
N ALA A 27 -0.35 10.31 2.51
CA ALA A 27 0.28 11.38 3.28
C ALA A 27 -0.35 11.52 4.67
N LEU A 28 -1.68 11.45 4.76
CA LEU A 28 -2.40 11.47 6.03
C LEU A 28 -2.15 10.19 6.84
N CYS A 29 -2.31 9.01 6.22
CA CYS A 29 -2.10 7.72 6.88
C CYS A 29 -0.68 7.58 7.43
N VAL A 30 0.35 7.96 6.67
CA VAL A 30 1.75 7.93 7.09
C VAL A 30 1.98 8.87 8.27
N ALA A 31 1.44 10.09 8.24
CA ALA A 31 1.58 11.01 9.36
C ALA A 31 1.00 10.43 10.66
N VAL A 32 -0.24 9.92 10.61
CA VAL A 32 -0.89 9.28 11.76
C VAL A 32 -0.12 8.03 12.22
N HIS A 33 0.30 7.18 11.27
CA HIS A 33 1.06 5.97 11.55
C HIS A 33 2.38 6.29 12.26
N LEU A 34 3.15 7.26 11.77
CA LEU A 34 4.43 7.64 12.37
C LEU A 34 4.25 8.21 13.78
N ILE A 35 3.19 9.00 14.02
CA ILE A 35 2.86 9.48 15.37
C ILE A 35 2.55 8.31 16.31
N ILE A 36 1.74 7.34 15.87
CA ILE A 36 1.40 6.16 16.66
C ILE A 36 2.66 5.34 16.98
N ILE A 37 3.52 5.08 15.99
CA ILE A 37 4.77 4.34 16.18
C ILE A 37 5.70 5.10 17.14
N TYR A 38 5.83 6.41 17.01
CA TYR A 38 6.64 7.23 17.92
C TYR A 38 6.21 7.10 19.38
N ILE A 39 4.91 7.04 19.65
CA ILE A 39 4.37 6.85 20.99
C ILE A 39 4.53 5.39 21.43
N ALA A 40 4.17 4.44 20.56
CA ALA A 40 4.13 3.02 20.89
C ALA A 40 5.50 2.37 21.12
N VAL A 41 6.58 2.88 20.50
CA VAL A 41 7.94 2.34 20.63
C VAL A 41 8.58 2.70 21.97
N GLN A 42 8.01 3.65 22.72
CA GLN A 42 8.46 3.98 24.09
C GLN A 42 8.17 2.83 25.05
N ASP A 43 7.09 2.09 24.78
CA ASP A 43 6.79 0.81 25.38
C ASP A 43 7.44 -0.30 24.50
N GLY A 44 7.74 -1.49 25.05
CA GLY A 44 8.42 -2.54 24.29
C GLY A 44 7.66 -3.01 23.02
N LEU A 45 8.38 -3.71 22.13
CA LEU A 45 7.91 -4.18 20.82
C LEU A 45 7.80 -5.71 20.73
N THR A 46 7.67 -6.40 21.85
CA THR A 46 7.44 -7.85 21.83
C THR A 46 6.07 -8.17 21.22
N ALA A 47 5.90 -9.38 20.68
CA ALA A 47 4.61 -9.81 20.11
C ALA A 47 3.45 -9.64 21.10
N ASN A 48 3.66 -9.97 22.38
CA ASN A 48 2.67 -9.80 23.44
C ASN A 48 2.29 -8.33 23.68
N GLU A 49 3.26 -7.43 23.66
CA GLU A 49 3.02 -5.99 23.83
C GLU A 49 2.26 -5.39 22.63
N ILE A 50 2.63 -5.81 21.40
CA ILE A 50 1.93 -5.40 20.18
C ILE A 50 0.48 -5.88 20.24
N LEU A 51 0.26 -7.19 20.45
CA LEU A 51 -1.07 -7.78 20.51
C LEU A 51 -1.90 -7.21 21.67
N GLY A 52 -1.27 -6.86 22.79
CA GLY A 52 -1.92 -6.16 23.90
C GLY A 52 -2.53 -4.82 23.51
N ARG A 53 -2.01 -4.15 22.46
CA ARG A 53 -2.50 -2.85 21.98
C ARG A 53 -3.40 -2.96 20.74
N THR A 54 -3.22 -4.00 19.92
CA THR A 54 -3.88 -4.11 18.61
C THR A 54 -5.02 -5.12 18.55
N ARG A 55 -5.00 -6.17 19.39
CA ARG A 55 -5.95 -7.27 19.31
C ARG A 55 -7.38 -6.80 19.62
N GLY A 56 -8.34 -7.20 18.77
CA GLY A 56 -9.75 -6.82 18.90
C GLY A 56 -10.06 -5.35 18.56
N ASN A 57 -9.08 -4.56 18.12
CA ASN A 57 -9.27 -3.16 17.80
C ASN A 57 -9.70 -2.96 16.33
N TRP A 58 -11.01 -2.82 16.12
CA TRP A 58 -11.60 -2.62 14.79
C TRP A 58 -11.21 -1.30 14.12
N ALA A 59 -11.01 -0.23 14.90
CA ALA A 59 -10.57 1.05 14.34
C ALA A 59 -9.14 0.95 13.80
N PHE A 60 -8.26 0.26 14.52
CA PHE A 60 -6.91 -0.08 14.06
C PHE A 60 -6.98 -0.92 12.77
N ALA A 61 -7.79 -1.98 12.76
CA ALA A 61 -7.97 -2.84 11.59
C ALA A 61 -8.37 -2.05 10.34
N LEU A 62 -9.40 -1.20 10.46
CA LEU A 62 -9.90 -0.38 9.36
C LEU A 62 -8.84 0.63 8.88
N PHE A 63 -8.18 1.33 9.80
CA PHE A 63 -7.15 2.32 9.46
C PHE A 63 -6.00 1.68 8.67
N TYR A 64 -5.46 0.56 9.15
CA TYR A 64 -4.35 -0.11 8.49
C TYR A 64 -4.76 -0.81 7.19
N GLU A 65 -5.99 -1.31 7.07
CA GLU A 65 -6.47 -1.85 5.79
C GLU A 65 -6.62 -0.74 4.74
N ILE A 66 -7.13 0.44 5.11
CA ILE A 66 -7.14 1.60 4.22
C ILE A 66 -5.71 1.98 3.79
N PHE A 67 -4.75 1.95 4.71
CA PHE A 67 -3.35 2.20 4.40
C PHE A 67 -2.82 1.15 3.40
N VAL A 68 -3.03 -0.15 3.64
CA VAL A 68 -2.63 -1.23 2.73
C VAL A 68 -3.21 -1.01 1.33
N LEU A 69 -4.51 -0.71 1.22
CA LEU A 69 -5.17 -0.46 -0.06
C LEU A 69 -4.61 0.80 -0.77
N ALA A 70 -4.31 1.86 -0.02
CA ALA A 70 -3.70 3.06 -0.58
C ALA A 70 -2.28 2.77 -1.10
N CYS A 71 -1.48 1.98 -0.38
CA CYS A 71 -0.18 1.48 -0.83
C CYS A 71 -0.29 0.60 -2.08
N PHE A 72 -1.28 -0.32 -2.09
CA PHE A 72 -1.56 -1.22 -3.20
C PHE A 72 -1.86 -0.47 -4.51
N VAL A 73 -2.53 0.68 -4.42
CA VAL A 73 -2.77 1.54 -5.59
C VAL A 73 -1.53 2.38 -5.93
N HIS A 74 -0.92 3.03 -4.94
CA HIS A 74 0.12 4.02 -5.19
C HIS A 74 1.44 3.42 -5.67
N ALA A 75 1.96 2.40 -4.96
CA ALA A 75 3.32 1.94 -5.14
C ALA A 75 3.53 1.18 -6.46
N PRO A 76 2.64 0.27 -6.91
CA PRO A 76 2.78 -0.40 -8.20
C PRO A 76 2.73 0.55 -9.39
N ILE A 77 1.84 1.55 -9.36
CA ILE A 77 1.74 2.55 -10.44
C ILE A 77 3.02 3.39 -10.51
N GLY A 78 3.52 3.85 -9.35
CA GLY A 78 4.78 4.58 -9.28
C GLY A 78 5.96 3.76 -9.78
N LEU A 79 6.07 2.50 -9.34
CA LEU A 79 7.11 1.58 -9.79
C LEU A 79 7.05 1.34 -11.31
N ALA A 80 5.85 1.17 -11.87
CA ALA A 80 5.69 1.00 -13.32
C ALA A 80 6.16 2.23 -14.12
N ASN A 81 6.03 3.44 -13.58
CA ASN A 81 6.56 4.65 -14.21
C ASN A 81 8.10 4.66 -14.16
N ILE A 82 8.67 4.42 -12.99
CA ILE A 82 10.14 4.38 -12.80
C ILE A 82 10.78 3.30 -13.69
N LEU A 83 10.23 2.09 -13.71
CA LEU A 83 10.78 0.99 -14.51
C LEU A 83 10.74 1.29 -16.02
N ARG A 84 9.66 1.90 -16.52
CA ARG A 84 9.57 2.29 -17.93
C ARG A 84 10.61 3.32 -18.34
N GLU A 85 11.01 4.20 -17.43
CA GLU A 85 12.02 5.22 -17.68
C GLU A 85 13.45 4.69 -17.58
N ASN A 86 13.68 3.69 -16.72
CA ASN A 86 15.04 3.25 -16.36
C ASN A 86 15.44 1.88 -16.93
N ILE A 87 14.48 1.03 -17.35
CA ILE A 87 14.74 -0.36 -17.74
C ILE A 87 14.12 -0.68 -19.10
N GLN A 88 14.97 -1.11 -20.05
CA GLN A 88 14.57 -1.49 -21.41
C GLN A 88 14.07 -2.95 -21.52
N ASN A 89 13.46 -3.49 -20.47
CA ASN A 89 12.95 -4.87 -20.44
C ASN A 89 11.42 -4.88 -20.21
N ALA A 90 10.67 -5.23 -21.25
CA ALA A 90 9.21 -5.25 -21.22
C ALA A 90 8.62 -6.26 -20.22
N PHE A 91 9.30 -7.39 -19.99
CA PHE A 91 8.86 -8.38 -19.00
C PHE A 91 8.96 -7.82 -17.59
N LEU A 92 10.10 -7.23 -17.23
CA LEU A 92 10.31 -6.64 -15.90
C LEU A 92 9.34 -5.47 -15.64
N ASN A 93 9.13 -4.62 -16.64
CA ASN A 93 8.22 -3.46 -16.57
C ASN A 93 6.77 -3.87 -16.29
N ARG A 94 6.38 -5.12 -16.59
CA ARG A 94 5.06 -5.67 -16.30
C ARG A 94 5.03 -6.54 -15.04
N ALA A 95 6.03 -7.40 -14.85
CA ALA A 95 6.05 -8.38 -13.78
C ALA A 95 6.27 -7.76 -12.40
N LEU A 96 7.20 -6.81 -12.27
CA LEU A 96 7.57 -6.23 -10.97
C LEU A 96 6.44 -5.42 -10.33
N PRO A 97 5.75 -4.51 -11.04
CA PRO A 97 4.61 -3.79 -10.47
C PRO A 97 3.48 -4.73 -10.02
N LEU A 98 3.18 -5.76 -10.82
CA LEU A 98 2.14 -6.74 -10.48
C LEU A 98 2.52 -7.59 -9.27
N LEU A 99 3.78 -8.05 -9.22
CA LEU A 99 4.30 -8.78 -8.07
C LEU A 99 4.23 -7.92 -6.81
N LEU A 100 4.68 -6.66 -6.88
CA LEU A 100 4.61 -5.74 -5.75
C LEU A 100 3.16 -5.52 -5.30
N ALA A 101 2.23 -5.33 -6.24
CA ALA A 101 0.81 -5.20 -5.93
C ALA A 101 0.28 -6.42 -5.17
N ALA A 102 0.57 -7.62 -5.66
CA ALA A 102 0.17 -8.86 -5.00
C ALA A 102 0.77 -9.00 -3.60
N LEU A 103 2.06 -8.70 -3.44
CA LEU A 103 2.74 -8.78 -2.14
C LEU A 103 2.16 -7.79 -1.13
N ILE A 104 1.94 -6.53 -1.53
CA ILE A 104 1.37 -5.51 -0.64
C ILE A 104 -0.03 -5.94 -0.19
N LEU A 105 -0.88 -6.38 -1.10
CA LEU A 105 -2.25 -6.75 -0.77
C LEU A 105 -2.28 -7.99 0.13
N LEU A 106 -1.58 -9.06 -0.26
CA LEU A 106 -1.61 -10.32 0.48
C LEU A 106 -0.92 -10.19 1.84
N LEU A 107 0.35 -9.75 1.86
CA LEU A 107 1.11 -9.69 3.10
C LEU A 107 0.63 -8.56 4.01
N GLY A 108 0.19 -7.43 3.44
CA GLY A 108 -0.38 -6.32 4.20
C GLY A 108 -1.67 -6.70 4.90
N THR A 109 -2.64 -7.26 4.18
CA THR A 109 -3.90 -7.71 4.79
C THR A 109 -3.66 -8.87 5.77
N MET A 110 -2.74 -9.80 5.48
CA MET A 110 -2.37 -10.85 6.44
C MET A 110 -1.76 -10.28 7.72
N ALA A 111 -0.94 -9.23 7.64
CA ALA A 111 -0.40 -8.55 8.80
C ALA A 111 -1.51 -7.89 9.64
N VAL A 112 -2.47 -7.20 9.01
CA VAL A 112 -3.64 -6.62 9.69
C VAL A 112 -4.44 -7.70 10.41
N ILE A 113 -4.73 -8.81 9.73
CA ILE A 113 -5.44 -9.96 10.33
C ILE A 113 -4.64 -10.51 11.52
N GLY A 114 -3.33 -10.68 11.35
CA GLY A 114 -2.44 -11.21 12.38
C GLY A 114 -2.40 -10.35 13.65
N VAL A 115 -2.33 -9.03 13.53
CA VAL A 115 -2.24 -8.16 14.71
C VAL A 115 -3.60 -7.89 15.37
N VAL A 116 -4.72 -8.09 14.66
CA VAL A 116 -6.07 -7.86 15.20
C VAL A 116 -6.68 -9.14 15.77
N TRP A 117 -6.44 -10.30 15.15
CA TRP A 117 -7.00 -11.59 15.56
C TRP A 117 -5.98 -12.64 16.01
N GLY A 118 -4.68 -12.38 15.87
CA GLY A 118 -3.61 -13.32 16.27
C GLY A 118 -3.60 -13.65 17.75
N GLN A 119 -3.19 -14.87 18.07
CA GLN A 119 -3.00 -15.36 19.44
C GLN A 119 -1.59 -14.98 19.95
N PRO A 120 -1.44 -14.68 21.24
CA PRO A 120 -0.13 -14.43 21.86
C PRO A 120 0.77 -15.68 21.87
#